data_AF-A0A7Z1EJ79-F1
#
_entry.id   AF-A0A7Z1EJ79-F1
#
_cell.length_a   1.000
_cell.length_b   1.000
_cell.length_c   1.000
_cell.angle_alpha   90.00
_cell.angle_beta   90.00
_cell.angle_gamma   90.00
#
_symmetry.space_group_name_H-M   'P 1'
#
loop_
_entity.id
_entity.type
_entity.pdbx_description
1 polymer ?
#
loop_
_entity_poly.entity_id
_entity_poly.type
_entity_poly.pdbx_seq_one_letter_code
_entity_poly.pdbx_strand_id
1 'polypeptide(L)'
;MGSSFYRSFEERHRGSVEEIKRRLSFYLPFLAGLKDIYPDGVIADIGCGRGEWLEILNENGIVNIGVDLDDGMLARAREAGLNVQKMDCLQFLQSQADQSLIALTGFHIAEHLPFEVLQQLVMHTLRVLKPGGLLILETPNPENVSVGTCSFYMDPTHNHPLPPPLLEFLPIHYGFNRAITVRLQEKEVLQSPDAAVNLVDVLKGVSPDYSIIAQKAAPTDILERFDTLFTQQYGLTLDALSNRYDAILRQQFSSVVSRLETLNQTYMQQISQMSETIQTLQGEVDDLSHVIDQNHQLHQQMADLHNSRSWRITQPLRWLSLQRQLLRQEGAKVRARRAAKKILRKGMALSLVFFHRYPKSKVYLFKVLRKTGCYTLLQRLFQRVMLVQSDTMMMQSRRYDVGTEEMTSRAMSIYNELKNKNTEK
;
A
#
# COMPACT_ATOMS: atom_id res chain seq x y z
N MET A 1 -31.78 2.95 -39.51
CA MET A 1 -32.38 3.60 -38.33
C MET A 1 -33.01 4.91 -38.76
N GLY A 2 -34.16 5.31 -38.21
CA GLY A 2 -34.78 6.59 -38.57
C GLY A 2 -33.96 7.77 -38.01
N SER A 3 -33.82 8.85 -38.78
CA SER A 3 -33.07 10.07 -38.40
C SER A 3 -33.47 10.64 -37.02
N SER A 4 -34.74 10.47 -36.63
CA SER A 4 -35.24 10.90 -35.31
C SER A 4 -34.59 10.17 -34.13
N PHE A 5 -34.28 8.87 -34.22
CA PHE A 5 -33.66 8.14 -33.12
C PHE A 5 -32.20 8.57 -32.93
N TYR A 6 -31.47 8.69 -34.06
CA TYR A 6 -30.09 9.15 -34.08
C TYR A 6 -29.95 10.55 -33.46
N ARG A 7 -30.80 11.48 -33.88
CA ARG A 7 -30.84 12.84 -33.33
C ARG A 7 -31.05 12.87 -31.81
N SER A 8 -32.05 12.14 -31.29
CA SER A 8 -32.30 12.10 -29.85
C SER A 8 -31.19 11.40 -29.07
N PHE A 9 -30.53 10.42 -29.68
CA PHE A 9 -29.37 9.75 -29.09
C PHE A 9 -28.17 10.70 -29.00
N GLU A 10 -27.86 11.40 -30.09
CA GLU A 10 -26.77 12.36 -30.16
C GLU A 10 -26.99 13.57 -29.23
N GLU A 11 -28.19 14.16 -29.21
CA GLU A 11 -28.56 15.24 -28.27
C GLU A 11 -28.36 14.83 -26.81
N ARG A 12 -28.57 13.56 -26.47
CA ARG A 12 -28.41 13.06 -25.11
C ARG A 12 -26.95 12.77 -24.72
N HIS A 13 -26.10 12.41 -25.67
CA HIS A 13 -24.75 11.89 -25.39
C HIS A 13 -23.60 12.84 -25.82
N ARG A 14 -23.85 13.82 -26.70
CA ARG A 14 -22.81 14.70 -27.25
C ARG A 14 -22.37 15.83 -26.29
N GLY A 15 -23.15 16.10 -25.24
CA GLY A 15 -22.88 17.16 -24.26
C GLY A 15 -23.65 18.46 -24.55
N SER A 16 -23.47 19.48 -23.69
CA SER A 16 -24.13 20.78 -23.89
C SER A 16 -23.45 21.60 -24.99
N VAL A 17 -24.16 22.58 -25.55
CA VAL A 17 -23.61 23.49 -26.59
C VAL A 17 -22.36 24.22 -26.06
N GLU A 18 -22.40 24.69 -24.81
CA GLU A 18 -21.30 25.39 -24.16
C GLU A 18 -20.08 24.48 -23.99
N GLU A 19 -20.31 23.21 -23.64
CA GLU A 19 -19.24 22.23 -23.51
C GLU A 19 -18.57 21.94 -24.86
N ILE A 20 -19.36 21.78 -25.93
CA ILE A 20 -18.87 21.56 -27.29
C ILE A 20 -18.06 22.78 -27.75
N LYS A 21 -18.58 24.00 -27.56
CA LYS A 21 -17.86 25.23 -27.93
C LYS A 21 -16.54 25.40 -27.17
N ARG A 22 -16.49 25.01 -25.89
CA ARG A 22 -15.25 25.00 -25.11
C ARG A 22 -14.22 24.04 -25.71
N ARG A 23 -14.62 22.84 -26.11
CA ARG A 23 -13.73 21.83 -26.72
C ARG A 23 -13.20 22.31 -28.07
N LEU A 24 -14.08 22.81 -28.94
CA LEU A 24 -13.72 23.27 -30.29
C LEU A 24 -12.88 24.55 -30.31
N SER A 25 -12.96 25.38 -29.27
CA SER A 25 -12.09 26.57 -29.12
C SER A 25 -10.59 26.25 -29.18
N PHE A 26 -10.18 24.99 -28.94
CA PHE A 26 -8.81 24.52 -29.12
C PHE A 26 -8.23 24.84 -30.51
N TYR A 27 -9.06 24.85 -31.56
CA TYR A 27 -8.61 25.04 -32.94
C TYR A 27 -8.43 26.51 -33.34
N LEU A 28 -8.95 27.47 -32.55
CA LEU A 28 -8.89 28.90 -32.89
C LEU A 28 -7.47 29.43 -33.15
N PRO A 29 -6.42 29.06 -32.38
CA PRO A 29 -5.05 29.48 -32.66
C PRO A 29 -4.54 29.05 -34.04
N PHE A 30 -4.96 27.87 -34.53
CA PHE A 30 -4.61 27.38 -35.86
C PHE A 30 -5.30 28.20 -36.97
N LEU A 31 -6.48 28.75 -36.70
CA LEU A 31 -7.23 29.53 -37.69
C LEU A 31 -6.85 31.00 -37.69
N ALA A 32 -6.44 31.54 -36.54
CA ALA A 32 -5.99 32.92 -36.43
C ALA A 32 -4.87 33.24 -37.41
N GLY A 33 -3.86 32.37 -37.51
CA GLY A 33 -2.76 32.53 -38.46
C GLY A 33 -3.23 32.54 -39.92
N LEU A 34 -4.22 31.71 -40.27
CA LEU A 34 -4.78 31.69 -41.62
C LEU A 34 -5.62 32.93 -41.92
N LYS A 35 -6.39 33.41 -40.94
CA LYS A 35 -7.23 34.60 -41.06
C LYS A 35 -6.38 35.84 -41.31
N ASP A 36 -5.23 35.97 -40.63
CA ASP A 36 -4.31 37.09 -40.84
C ASP A 36 -3.72 37.11 -42.25
N ILE A 37 -3.47 35.94 -42.83
CA ILE A 37 -2.94 35.79 -44.21
C ILE A 37 -4.05 36.01 -45.25
N TYR A 38 -5.25 35.51 -44.96
CA TYR A 38 -6.41 35.53 -45.84
C TYR A 38 -7.64 36.08 -45.09
N PRO A 39 -7.76 37.42 -44.95
CA PRO A 39 -8.84 38.05 -44.17
C PRO A 39 -10.26 37.68 -44.65
N ASP A 40 -10.42 37.51 -45.96
CA ASP A 40 -11.68 37.10 -46.60
C ASP A 40 -11.75 35.58 -46.88
N GLY A 41 -10.88 34.81 -46.22
CA GLY A 41 -10.79 33.38 -46.41
C GLY A 41 -12.01 32.63 -45.86
N VAL A 42 -12.47 31.63 -46.62
CA VAL A 42 -13.62 30.81 -46.25
C VAL A 42 -13.18 29.49 -45.61
N ILE A 43 -13.81 29.13 -44.50
CA ILE A 43 -13.71 27.80 -43.88
C ILE A 43 -14.94 26.98 -44.24
N ALA A 44 -14.74 25.74 -44.69
CA ALA A 44 -15.84 24.79 -44.86
C ALA A 44 -15.83 23.77 -43.72
N ASP A 45 -17.00 23.52 -43.12
CA ASP A 45 -17.20 22.47 -42.12
C ASP A 45 -18.07 21.35 -42.70
N ILE A 46 -17.49 20.16 -42.81
CA ILE A 46 -18.15 18.98 -43.38
C ILE A 46 -18.69 18.11 -42.24
N GLY A 47 -19.98 17.79 -42.30
CA GLY A 47 -20.69 17.18 -41.17
C GLY A 47 -20.98 18.20 -40.07
N CYS A 48 -21.40 19.41 -40.45
CA CYS A 48 -21.53 20.52 -39.50
C CYS A 48 -22.64 20.31 -38.44
N GLY A 49 -23.54 19.35 -38.66
CA GLY A 49 -24.60 18.98 -37.73
C GLY A 49 -25.43 20.18 -37.29
N ARG A 50 -25.38 20.48 -35.99
CA ARG A 50 -26.14 21.55 -35.34
C ARG A 50 -25.49 22.93 -35.48
N GLY A 51 -24.27 23.02 -36.00
CA GLY A 51 -23.60 24.27 -36.35
C GLY A 51 -22.84 24.96 -35.20
N GLU A 52 -22.57 24.30 -34.07
CA GLU A 52 -21.84 24.91 -32.94
C GLU A 52 -20.48 25.46 -33.36
N TRP A 53 -19.79 24.76 -34.28
CA TRP A 53 -18.53 25.25 -34.83
C TRP A 53 -18.69 26.51 -35.68
N LEU A 54 -19.74 26.57 -36.51
CA LEU A 54 -20.04 27.75 -37.34
C LEU A 54 -20.39 28.96 -36.49
N GLU A 55 -21.07 28.76 -35.34
CA GLU A 55 -21.29 29.83 -34.37
C GLU A 55 -19.96 30.39 -33.85
N ILE A 56 -19.01 29.52 -33.49
CA ILE A 56 -17.67 29.94 -33.03
C ILE A 56 -16.94 30.73 -34.14
N LEU A 57 -16.99 30.25 -35.38
CA LEU A 57 -16.37 30.95 -36.50
C LEU A 57 -17.01 32.33 -36.74
N ASN A 58 -18.34 32.44 -36.64
CA ASN A 58 -19.05 33.73 -36.75
C ASN A 58 -18.68 34.68 -35.61
N GLU A 59 -18.61 34.20 -34.37
CA GLU A 59 -18.19 34.98 -33.19
C GLU A 59 -16.76 35.52 -33.34
N ASN A 60 -15.90 34.79 -34.05
CA ASN A 60 -14.53 35.19 -34.34
C ASN A 60 -14.40 35.91 -35.70
N GLY A 61 -15.51 36.26 -36.36
CA GLY A 61 -15.54 37.00 -37.61
C GLY A 61 -14.82 36.28 -38.76
N ILE A 62 -14.95 34.96 -38.85
CA ILE A 62 -14.39 34.13 -39.91
C ILE A 62 -15.52 33.70 -40.86
N VAL A 63 -15.35 33.95 -42.16
CA VAL A 63 -16.33 33.54 -43.17
C VAL A 63 -16.36 32.01 -43.25
N ASN A 64 -17.55 31.44 -43.20
CA ASN A 64 -17.71 29.99 -43.13
C ASN A 64 -18.94 29.48 -43.90
N ILE A 65 -18.92 28.18 -44.18
CA ILE A 65 -20.04 27.42 -44.70
C ILE A 65 -20.06 26.02 -44.08
N GLY A 66 -21.22 25.59 -43.60
CA GLY A 66 -21.44 24.23 -43.12
C GLY A 66 -22.14 23.35 -44.17
N VAL A 67 -21.75 22.09 -44.24
CA VAL A 67 -22.32 21.11 -45.16
C VAL A 67 -22.70 19.85 -44.40
N ASP A 68 -23.95 19.40 -44.54
CA ASP A 68 -24.43 18.17 -43.93
C ASP A 68 -25.49 17.48 -44.82
N LEU A 69 -25.67 16.17 -44.67
CA LEU A 69 -26.71 15.40 -45.35
C LEU A 69 -28.03 15.36 -44.55
N ASP A 70 -27.97 15.52 -43.22
CA ASP A 70 -29.14 15.45 -42.34
C ASP A 70 -29.85 16.81 -42.24
N ASP A 71 -30.98 16.91 -42.94
CA ASP A 71 -31.82 18.10 -42.93
C ASP A 71 -32.40 18.44 -41.55
N GLY A 72 -32.57 17.43 -40.69
CA GLY A 72 -33.04 17.59 -39.32
C GLY A 72 -32.01 18.25 -38.42
N MET A 73 -30.71 18.00 -38.65
CA MET A 73 -29.62 18.69 -37.96
C MET A 73 -29.49 20.13 -38.44
N LEU A 74 -29.56 20.32 -39.76
CA LEU A 74 -29.48 21.64 -40.39
C LEU A 74 -30.64 22.57 -40.03
N ALA A 75 -31.79 22.04 -39.62
CA ALA A 75 -32.94 22.86 -39.20
C ALA A 75 -32.55 23.88 -38.11
N ARG A 76 -31.85 23.42 -37.07
CA ARG A 76 -31.36 24.30 -35.98
C ARG A 76 -30.37 25.33 -36.52
N ALA A 77 -29.41 24.90 -37.34
CA ALA A 77 -28.39 25.79 -37.87
C ALA A 77 -29.00 26.92 -38.74
N ARG A 78 -30.03 26.59 -39.53
CA ARG A 78 -30.79 27.58 -40.32
C ARG A 78 -31.60 28.52 -39.42
N GLU A 79 -32.24 28.01 -38.38
CA GLU A 79 -32.96 28.84 -37.39
C GLU A 79 -32.01 29.83 -36.67
N ALA A 80 -30.77 29.43 -36.43
CA ALA A 80 -29.72 30.28 -35.88
C ALA A 80 -29.09 31.25 -36.92
N GLY A 81 -29.56 31.24 -38.17
CA GLY A 81 -29.05 32.11 -39.23
C GLY A 81 -27.66 31.72 -39.75
N LEU A 82 -27.22 30.48 -39.53
CA LEU A 82 -25.92 30.00 -39.98
C LEU A 82 -25.93 29.69 -41.49
N ASN A 83 -24.79 29.90 -42.14
CA ASN A 83 -24.62 29.59 -43.55
C ASN A 83 -24.41 28.08 -43.74
N VAL A 84 -25.50 27.35 -43.99
CA VAL A 84 -25.47 25.89 -44.15
C VAL A 84 -26.13 25.41 -45.43
N GLN A 85 -25.59 24.33 -46.00
CA GLN A 85 -26.07 23.72 -47.23
C GLN A 85 -26.29 22.21 -47.03
N LYS A 86 -27.44 21.71 -47.49
CA LYS A 86 -27.70 20.27 -47.56
C LYS A 86 -27.03 19.69 -48.80
N MET A 87 -25.89 19.04 -48.65
CA MET A 87 -25.11 18.49 -49.77
C MET A 87 -24.19 17.36 -49.32
N ASP A 88 -23.87 16.44 -50.22
CA ASP A 88 -22.83 15.44 -50.01
C ASP A 88 -21.44 16.11 -49.93
N CYS A 89 -20.55 15.60 -49.06
CA CYS A 89 -19.26 16.22 -48.82
C CYS A 89 -18.36 16.24 -50.06
N LEU A 90 -18.35 15.16 -50.86
CA LEU A 90 -17.55 15.10 -52.09
C LEU A 90 -18.17 15.96 -53.17
N GLN A 91 -19.50 15.96 -53.30
CA GLN A 91 -20.20 16.85 -54.23
C GLN A 91 -19.89 18.32 -53.93
N PHE A 92 -19.93 18.71 -52.65
CA PHE A 92 -19.57 20.06 -52.23
C PHE A 92 -18.14 20.39 -52.65
N LEU A 93 -17.17 19.54 -52.31
CA LEU A 93 -15.76 19.79 -52.63
C LEU A 93 -15.51 19.85 -54.13
N GLN A 94 -16.15 18.99 -54.92
CA GLN A 94 -16.06 19.01 -56.39
C GLN A 94 -16.63 20.30 -56.98
N SER A 95 -17.63 20.91 -56.35
CA SER A 95 -18.18 22.20 -56.80
C SER A 95 -17.31 23.40 -56.44
N GLN A 96 -16.37 23.26 -55.50
CA GLN A 96 -15.46 24.33 -55.11
C GLN A 96 -14.31 24.50 -56.11
N ALA A 97 -13.96 25.76 -56.38
CA ALA A 97 -12.79 26.11 -57.17
C ALA A 97 -11.48 25.74 -56.43
N ASP A 98 -10.41 25.57 -57.19
CA ASP A 98 -9.06 25.39 -56.64
C ASP A 98 -8.67 26.59 -55.78
N GLN A 99 -8.00 26.36 -54.65
CA GLN A 99 -7.52 27.41 -53.74
C GLN A 99 -8.62 28.42 -53.30
N SER A 100 -9.83 27.94 -53.08
CA SER A 100 -10.99 28.72 -52.63
C SER A 100 -11.12 28.78 -51.10
N LEU A 101 -10.70 27.73 -50.39
CA LEU A 101 -10.85 27.60 -48.93
C LEU A 101 -9.54 27.84 -48.19
N ILE A 102 -9.60 28.40 -46.97
CA ILE A 102 -8.42 28.50 -46.08
C ILE A 102 -8.31 27.29 -45.15
N ALA A 103 -9.45 26.70 -44.77
CA ALA A 103 -9.47 25.48 -44.00
C ALA A 103 -10.70 24.62 -44.35
N LEU A 104 -10.54 23.32 -44.17
CA LEU A 104 -11.64 22.36 -44.14
C LEU A 104 -11.63 21.65 -42.79
N THR A 105 -12.75 21.73 -42.07
CA THR A 105 -12.95 21.08 -40.78
C THR A 105 -13.95 19.92 -40.92
N GLY A 106 -13.80 18.92 -40.08
CA GLY A 106 -14.74 17.82 -39.96
C GLY A 106 -14.63 17.18 -38.58
N PHE A 107 -15.59 17.48 -37.70
CA PHE A 107 -15.61 16.98 -36.33
C PHE A 107 -16.57 15.80 -36.24
N HIS A 108 -16.06 14.63 -35.85
CA HIS A 108 -16.82 13.39 -35.77
C HIS A 108 -17.52 13.02 -37.09
N ILE A 109 -16.80 13.14 -38.20
CA ILE A 109 -17.29 12.75 -39.53
C ILE A 109 -16.46 11.63 -40.15
N ALA A 110 -15.16 11.57 -39.88
CA ALA A 110 -14.25 10.62 -40.52
C ALA A 110 -14.63 9.16 -40.23
N GLU A 111 -15.12 8.87 -39.03
CA GLU A 111 -15.58 7.55 -38.59
C GLU A 111 -16.87 7.07 -39.28
N HIS A 112 -17.67 7.99 -39.82
CA HIS A 112 -18.89 7.68 -40.57
C HIS A 112 -18.65 7.51 -42.07
N LEU A 113 -17.49 7.92 -42.58
CA LEU A 113 -17.16 7.81 -44.00
C LEU A 113 -16.56 6.43 -44.32
N PRO A 114 -16.99 5.78 -45.42
CA PRO A 114 -16.22 4.70 -46.02
C PRO A 114 -14.80 5.17 -46.32
N PHE A 115 -13.81 4.28 -46.17
CA PHE A 115 -12.41 4.68 -46.28
C PHE A 115 -12.06 5.26 -47.66
N GLU A 116 -12.67 4.75 -48.73
CA GLU A 116 -12.50 5.26 -50.10
C GLU A 116 -13.07 6.67 -50.27
N VAL A 117 -14.13 7.02 -49.52
CA VAL A 117 -14.71 8.37 -49.50
C VAL A 117 -13.81 9.31 -48.71
N LEU A 118 -13.26 8.85 -47.58
CA LEU A 118 -12.30 9.61 -46.79
C LEU A 118 -11.02 9.93 -47.59
N GLN A 119 -10.51 8.96 -48.37
CA GLN A 119 -9.41 9.17 -49.32
C GLN A 119 -9.73 10.27 -50.34
N GLN A 120 -10.90 10.23 -50.96
CA GLN A 120 -11.34 11.25 -51.92
C GLN A 120 -11.53 12.62 -51.27
N LEU A 121 -12.06 12.66 -50.04
CA LEU A 121 -12.24 13.89 -49.26
C LEU A 121 -10.88 14.55 -49.02
N VAL A 122 -9.86 13.81 -48.58
CA VAL A 122 -8.50 14.35 -48.38
C VAL A 122 -7.90 14.85 -49.69
N MET A 123 -8.01 14.07 -50.77
CA MET A 123 -7.50 14.45 -52.09
C MET A 123 -8.15 15.75 -52.62
N HIS A 124 -9.49 15.85 -52.56
CA HIS A 124 -10.20 17.03 -53.01
C HIS A 124 -9.96 18.23 -52.08
N THR A 125 -9.79 17.99 -50.78
CA THR A 125 -9.43 19.03 -49.81
C THR A 125 -8.10 19.68 -50.19
N LEU A 126 -7.07 18.89 -50.50
CA LEU A 126 -5.78 19.43 -50.91
C LEU A 126 -5.91 20.38 -52.12
N ARG A 127 -6.75 20.05 -53.10
CA ARG A 127 -7.00 20.89 -54.28
C ARG A 127 -7.63 22.24 -53.89
N VAL A 128 -8.70 22.23 -53.10
CA VAL A 128 -9.50 23.42 -52.79
C VAL A 128 -8.84 24.35 -51.77
N LEU A 129 -7.91 23.86 -50.95
CA LEU A 129 -7.21 24.68 -49.97
C LEU A 129 -6.25 25.67 -50.65
N LYS A 130 -6.19 26.90 -50.13
CA LYS A 130 -5.15 27.90 -50.43
C LYS A 130 -3.77 27.43 -49.92
N PRO A 131 -2.65 27.97 -50.42
CA PRO A 131 -1.33 27.69 -49.86
C PRO A 131 -1.30 27.90 -48.34
N GLY A 132 -0.76 26.93 -47.60
CA GLY A 132 -0.73 26.97 -46.13
C GLY A 132 -2.04 26.62 -45.44
N GLY A 133 -3.13 26.42 -46.19
CA GLY A 133 -4.43 26.05 -45.67
C GLY A 133 -4.44 24.71 -44.93
N LEU A 134 -5.43 24.52 -44.07
CA LEU A 134 -5.48 23.42 -43.11
C LEU A 134 -6.64 22.45 -43.39
N LEU A 135 -6.36 21.15 -43.25
CA LEU A 135 -7.36 20.12 -43.05
C LEU A 135 -7.35 19.72 -41.58
N ILE A 136 -8.51 19.80 -40.92
CA ILE A 136 -8.69 19.41 -39.52
C ILE A 136 -9.79 18.34 -39.47
N LEU A 137 -9.45 17.13 -39.03
CA LEU A 137 -10.44 16.08 -38.78
C LEU A 137 -10.32 15.63 -37.33
N GLU A 138 -11.39 15.65 -36.55
CA GLU A 138 -11.47 15.12 -35.18
C GLU A 138 -12.32 13.85 -35.19
N THR A 139 -11.89 12.83 -34.46
CA THR A 139 -12.57 11.53 -34.41
C THR A 139 -12.23 10.81 -33.09
N PRO A 140 -13.06 9.86 -32.62
CA PRO A 140 -12.79 9.12 -31.39
C PRO A 140 -11.47 8.38 -31.43
N ASN A 141 -10.74 8.42 -30.32
CA ASN A 141 -9.38 7.87 -30.22
C ASN A 141 -9.39 6.38 -29.83
N PRO A 142 -8.99 5.46 -30.73
CA PRO A 142 -8.90 4.04 -30.40
C PRO A 142 -7.76 3.69 -29.42
N GLU A 143 -6.79 4.58 -29.19
CA GLU A 143 -5.77 4.36 -28.16
C GLU A 143 -6.35 4.41 -26.75
N ASN A 144 -7.49 5.11 -26.55
CA ASN A 144 -8.27 4.97 -25.34
C ASN A 144 -9.01 3.63 -25.40
N VAL A 145 -8.59 2.67 -24.58
CA VAL A 145 -9.13 1.31 -24.60
C VAL A 145 -10.64 1.29 -24.37
N SER A 146 -11.16 2.15 -23.50
CA SER A 146 -12.62 2.26 -23.28
C SER A 146 -13.35 2.78 -24.52
N VAL A 147 -12.73 3.69 -25.27
CA VAL A 147 -13.30 4.23 -26.51
C VAL A 147 -13.27 3.17 -27.60
N GLY A 148 -12.08 2.68 -27.94
CA GLY A 148 -11.87 1.74 -29.04
C GLY A 148 -12.57 0.39 -28.89
N THR A 149 -12.92 -0.05 -27.67
CA THR A 149 -13.56 -1.35 -27.43
C THR A 149 -15.05 -1.28 -27.07
N CYS A 150 -15.56 -0.10 -26.70
CA CYS A 150 -16.93 0.01 -26.19
C CYS A 150 -17.63 1.28 -26.67
N SER A 151 -17.19 2.48 -26.26
CA SER A 151 -17.99 3.68 -26.54
C SER A 151 -18.05 4.04 -28.01
N PHE A 152 -17.04 3.68 -28.80
CA PHE A 152 -17.07 3.81 -30.25
C PHE A 152 -18.25 3.06 -30.88
N TYR A 153 -18.57 1.85 -30.39
CA TYR A 153 -19.65 1.03 -30.96
C TYR A 153 -21.04 1.36 -30.40
N MET A 154 -21.15 2.36 -29.51
CA MET A 154 -22.46 2.84 -29.06
C MET A 154 -23.19 3.59 -30.17
N ASP A 155 -22.46 4.17 -31.12
CA ASP A 155 -23.03 4.67 -32.36
C ASP A 155 -22.99 3.56 -33.43
N PRO A 156 -24.16 3.04 -33.86
CA PRO A 156 -24.23 1.97 -34.84
C PRO A 156 -23.92 2.42 -36.27
N THR A 157 -23.75 3.73 -36.51
CA THR A 157 -23.43 4.31 -37.82
C THR A 157 -21.93 4.47 -38.06
N HIS A 158 -21.09 4.26 -37.04
CA HIS A 158 -19.65 4.22 -37.20
C HIS A 158 -19.21 2.99 -38.02
N ASN A 159 -18.19 3.18 -38.86
CA ASN A 159 -17.60 2.07 -39.63
C ASN A 159 -16.57 1.31 -38.79
N HIS A 160 -15.39 1.89 -38.59
CA HIS A 160 -14.28 1.29 -37.88
C HIS A 160 -13.49 2.35 -37.11
N PRO A 161 -12.93 2.04 -35.93
CA PRO A 161 -12.03 2.96 -35.26
C PRO A 161 -10.83 3.25 -36.16
N LEU A 162 -10.48 4.54 -36.31
CA LEU A 162 -9.38 4.98 -37.15
C LEU A 162 -8.12 5.13 -36.30
N PRO A 163 -7.06 4.32 -36.47
CA PRO A 163 -5.82 4.49 -35.74
C PRO A 163 -5.15 5.83 -36.10
N PRO A 164 -4.63 6.62 -35.14
CA PRO A 164 -4.02 7.91 -35.44
C PRO A 164 -2.91 7.86 -36.51
N PRO A 165 -1.99 6.87 -36.52
CA PRO A 165 -0.98 6.77 -37.57
C PRO A 165 -1.55 6.60 -38.99
N LEU A 166 -2.72 5.94 -39.13
CA LEU A 166 -3.38 5.78 -40.42
C LEU A 166 -3.95 7.12 -40.91
N LEU A 167 -4.66 7.83 -40.04
CA LEU A 167 -5.32 9.08 -40.39
C LEU A 167 -4.30 10.22 -40.60
N GLU A 168 -3.17 10.20 -39.90
CA GLU A 168 -2.06 11.13 -40.09
C GLU A 168 -1.29 10.86 -41.39
N PHE A 169 -1.09 9.60 -41.76
CA PHE A 169 -0.41 9.22 -43.00
C PHE A 169 -1.22 9.62 -44.25
N LEU A 170 -2.55 9.55 -44.16
CA LEU A 170 -3.45 9.80 -45.28
C LEU A 170 -3.23 11.15 -46.00
N PRO A 171 -3.24 12.32 -45.33
CA PRO A 171 -2.95 13.60 -45.97
C PRO A 171 -1.53 13.69 -46.52
N ILE A 172 -0.53 13.12 -45.84
CA ILE A 172 0.85 13.09 -46.32
C ILE A 172 0.95 12.32 -47.65
N HIS A 173 0.28 11.16 -47.73
CA HIS A 173 0.24 10.35 -48.94
C HIS A 173 -0.32 11.11 -50.15
N TYR A 174 -1.35 11.94 -49.94
CA TYR A 174 -1.96 12.74 -51.00
C TYR A 174 -1.25 14.06 -51.31
N GLY A 175 -0.21 14.43 -50.56
CA GLY A 175 0.64 15.59 -50.87
C GLY A 175 0.46 16.81 -49.98
N PHE A 176 -0.13 16.68 -48.80
CA PHE A 176 0.03 17.70 -47.76
C PHE A 176 1.51 17.78 -47.33
N ASN A 177 1.97 18.97 -46.96
CA ASN A 177 3.38 19.21 -46.63
C ASN A 177 3.77 18.60 -45.29
N ARG A 178 2.88 18.70 -44.31
CA ARG A 178 3.04 18.14 -42.96
C ARG A 178 1.67 17.86 -42.34
N ALA A 179 1.65 16.96 -41.37
CA ALA A 179 0.49 16.65 -40.57
C ALA A 179 0.96 16.38 -39.13
N ILE A 180 0.09 16.65 -38.16
CA ILE A 180 0.27 16.28 -36.76
C ILE A 180 -0.98 15.58 -36.25
N THR A 181 -0.77 14.67 -35.31
CA THR A 181 -1.83 14.12 -34.47
C THR A 181 -1.88 14.90 -33.15
N VAL A 182 -3.02 15.52 -32.86
CA VAL A 182 -3.31 16.14 -31.56
C VAL A 182 -4.31 15.27 -30.80
N ARG A 183 -4.05 14.99 -29.53
CA ARG A 183 -4.95 14.22 -28.67
C ARG A 183 -5.64 15.17 -27.71
N LEU A 184 -6.93 14.95 -27.48
CA LEU A 184 -7.81 15.99 -26.95
C LEU A 184 -8.73 15.46 -25.84
N GLN A 185 -9.23 16.41 -25.03
CA GLN A 185 -10.24 16.22 -23.97
C GLN A 185 -9.92 15.16 -22.90
N GLU A 186 -8.64 14.92 -22.61
CA GLU A 186 -8.24 14.18 -21.41
C GLU A 186 -8.65 14.91 -20.13
N LYS A 187 -8.65 14.18 -19.00
CA LYS A 187 -8.93 14.77 -17.69
C LYS A 187 -7.79 15.70 -17.29
N GLU A 188 -8.12 16.92 -16.87
CA GLU A 188 -7.16 17.92 -16.40
C GLU A 188 -6.20 17.38 -15.32
N VAL A 189 -6.69 16.51 -14.42
CA VAL A 189 -5.89 15.87 -13.37
C VAL A 189 -4.74 15.03 -13.93
N LEU A 190 -4.87 14.47 -15.13
CA LEU A 190 -3.86 13.60 -15.75
C LEU A 190 -2.84 14.37 -16.60
N GLN A 191 -3.09 15.64 -16.90
CA GLN A 191 -2.21 16.49 -17.72
C GLN A 191 -0.88 16.80 -17.01
N SER A 192 -0.89 16.85 -15.66
CA SER A 192 0.34 17.05 -14.91
C SER A 192 1.26 15.82 -15.06
N PRO A 193 2.55 16.00 -15.41
CA PRO A 193 3.52 14.89 -15.51
C PRO A 193 3.65 14.09 -14.21
N ASP A 194 3.52 14.77 -13.07
CA ASP A 194 3.69 14.19 -11.74
C ASP A 194 2.39 13.61 -11.16
N ALA A 195 1.27 13.71 -11.88
CA ALA A 195 0.02 13.15 -11.39
C ALA A 195 0.13 11.63 -11.21
N ALA A 196 -0.41 11.14 -10.09
CA ALA A 196 -0.50 9.72 -9.83
C ALA A 196 -1.39 9.05 -10.88
N VAL A 197 -0.87 8.02 -11.54
CA VAL A 197 -1.57 7.25 -12.56
C VAL A 197 -1.87 5.87 -12.00
N ASN A 198 -3.13 5.44 -12.09
CA ASN A 198 -3.53 4.07 -11.79
C ASN A 198 -3.81 3.30 -13.07
N LEU A 199 -3.96 1.97 -12.98
CA LEU A 199 -4.33 1.14 -14.12
C LEU A 199 -5.61 1.61 -14.82
N VAL A 200 -6.61 2.07 -14.06
CA VAL A 200 -7.86 2.60 -14.64
C VAL A 200 -7.59 3.85 -15.50
N ASP A 201 -6.63 4.68 -15.11
CA ASP A 201 -6.24 5.87 -15.88
C ASP A 201 -5.48 5.47 -17.15
N VAL A 202 -4.66 4.41 -17.11
CA VAL A 202 -4.05 3.86 -18.34
C VAL A 202 -5.13 3.37 -19.32
N LEU A 203 -6.17 2.69 -18.82
CA LEU A 203 -7.22 2.11 -19.67
C LEU A 203 -8.26 3.12 -20.17
N LYS A 204 -8.54 4.19 -19.39
CA LYS A 204 -9.67 5.11 -19.66
C LYS A 204 -9.29 6.59 -19.67
N GLY A 205 -8.08 6.93 -19.25
CA GLY A 205 -7.60 8.30 -19.08
C GLY A 205 -6.77 8.83 -20.25
N VAL A 206 -6.46 8.00 -21.23
CA VAL A 206 -5.97 8.42 -22.56
C VAL A 206 -6.98 9.42 -23.14
N SER A 207 -6.51 10.43 -23.85
CA SER A 207 -7.39 11.41 -24.51
C SER A 207 -8.48 10.69 -25.32
N PRO A 208 -9.78 10.95 -25.04
CA PRO A 208 -10.89 10.21 -25.64
C PRO A 208 -11.04 10.46 -27.14
N ASP A 209 -10.68 11.64 -27.63
CA ASP A 209 -10.68 11.99 -29.05
C ASP A 209 -9.27 12.38 -29.49
N TYR A 210 -9.04 12.30 -30.79
CA TYR A 210 -7.85 12.86 -31.42
C TYR A 210 -8.24 13.57 -32.70
N SER A 211 -7.34 14.43 -33.17
CA SER A 211 -7.51 15.13 -34.42
C SER A 211 -6.24 15.13 -35.21
N ILE A 212 -6.38 15.04 -36.52
CA ILE A 212 -5.30 15.31 -37.46
C ILE A 212 -5.41 16.75 -37.93
N ILE A 213 -4.28 17.44 -37.94
CA ILE A 213 -4.16 18.78 -38.52
C ILE A 213 -3.10 18.70 -39.60
N ALA A 214 -3.52 18.77 -40.86
CA ALA A 214 -2.63 18.69 -42.02
C ALA A 214 -2.56 20.04 -42.73
N GLN A 215 -1.34 20.45 -43.10
CA GLN A 215 -1.08 21.73 -43.74
C GLN A 215 -0.62 21.57 -45.20
N LYS A 216 -1.28 22.29 -46.11
CA LYS A 216 -0.90 22.36 -47.52
C LYS A 216 0.42 23.13 -47.68
N ALA A 217 1.24 22.73 -48.64
CA ALA A 217 2.48 23.43 -48.97
C ALA A 217 2.24 24.93 -49.22
N ALA A 218 3.19 25.76 -48.76
CA ALA A 218 3.16 27.20 -48.88
C ALA A 218 4.60 27.75 -48.90
N PRO A 219 4.79 29.02 -49.28
CA PRO A 219 6.00 29.77 -48.98
C PRO A 219 6.43 29.66 -47.50
N THR A 220 7.74 29.68 -47.27
CA THR A 220 8.33 29.44 -45.94
C THR A 220 7.83 30.40 -44.87
N ASP A 221 7.62 31.67 -45.21
CA ASP A 221 7.11 32.72 -44.31
C ASP A 221 5.68 32.46 -43.83
N ILE A 222 4.88 31.72 -44.59
CA ILE A 222 3.56 31.25 -44.16
C ILE A 222 3.70 30.05 -43.23
N LEU A 223 4.55 29.08 -43.58
CA LEU A 223 4.72 27.85 -42.80
C LEU A 223 5.30 28.13 -41.41
N GLU A 224 6.31 29.00 -41.31
CA GLU A 224 7.00 29.34 -40.06
C GLU A 224 6.05 29.90 -38.98
N ARG A 225 4.93 30.54 -39.38
CA ARG A 225 3.91 31.07 -38.46
C ARG A 225 3.22 29.98 -37.64
N PHE A 226 3.22 28.74 -38.14
CA PHE A 226 2.56 27.61 -37.49
C PHE A 226 3.55 26.64 -36.82
N ASP A 227 4.86 26.89 -36.92
CA ASP A 227 5.87 25.92 -36.47
C ASP A 227 5.73 25.55 -34.99
N THR A 228 5.47 26.51 -34.12
CA THR A 228 5.23 26.25 -32.69
C THR A 228 4.02 25.32 -32.49
N LEU A 229 2.94 25.53 -33.25
CA LEU A 229 1.74 24.70 -33.16
C LEU A 229 1.96 23.29 -33.75
N PHE A 230 2.86 23.15 -34.72
CA PHE A 230 3.18 21.87 -35.35
C PHE A 230 4.31 21.09 -34.66
N THR A 231 5.01 21.68 -33.68
CA THR A 231 6.11 21.04 -32.95
C THR A 231 5.76 20.66 -31.52
N GLN A 232 4.70 21.26 -30.96
CA GLN A 232 4.21 20.93 -29.62
C GLN A 232 3.56 19.53 -29.57
N GLN A 233 3.68 18.86 -28.43
CA GLN A 233 2.94 17.64 -28.12
C GLN A 233 1.60 17.97 -27.45
N TYR A 234 0.53 17.29 -27.87
CA TYR A 234 -0.83 17.50 -27.39
C TYR A 234 -1.44 16.21 -26.85
N GLY A 235 -2.12 16.34 -25.70
CA GLY A 235 -2.87 15.28 -25.03
C GLY A 235 -2.02 14.13 -24.50
N LEU A 236 -2.70 13.03 -24.19
CA LEU A 236 -2.11 11.86 -23.53
C LEU A 236 -2.25 10.62 -24.41
N THR A 237 -1.14 9.92 -24.62
CA THR A 237 -1.12 8.62 -25.33
C THR A 237 -1.24 7.45 -24.34
N LEU A 238 -1.63 6.28 -24.85
CA LEU A 238 -1.62 5.04 -24.08
C LEU A 238 -0.22 4.70 -23.57
N ASP A 239 0.81 4.87 -24.42
CA ASP A 239 2.20 4.63 -24.04
C ASP A 239 2.67 5.59 -22.95
N ALA A 240 2.31 6.87 -23.02
CA ALA A 240 2.70 7.87 -22.04
C ALA A 240 2.15 7.51 -20.64
N LEU A 241 0.86 7.14 -20.57
CA LEU A 241 0.25 6.72 -19.30
C LEU A 241 0.79 5.36 -18.82
N SER A 242 1.02 4.41 -19.73
CA SER A 242 1.59 3.10 -19.40
C SER A 242 3.01 3.24 -18.81
N ASN A 243 3.86 4.06 -19.44
CA ASN A 243 5.22 4.32 -18.96
C ASN A 243 5.23 5.00 -17.59
N ARG A 244 4.31 5.95 -17.35
CA ARG A 244 4.15 6.60 -16.04
C ARG A 244 3.73 5.61 -14.96
N TYR A 245 2.75 4.75 -15.27
CA TYR A 245 2.29 3.70 -14.36
C TYR A 245 3.42 2.71 -14.03
N ASP A 246 4.17 2.26 -15.05
CA ASP A 246 5.33 1.37 -14.87
C ASP A 246 6.43 2.01 -14.01
N ALA A 247 6.70 3.31 -14.19
CA ALA A 247 7.66 4.03 -13.38
C ALA A 247 7.24 4.07 -11.90
N ILE A 248 5.96 4.36 -11.63
CA ILE A 248 5.39 4.34 -10.28
C ILE A 248 5.50 2.95 -9.66
N LEU A 249 5.14 1.90 -10.40
CA LEU A 249 5.27 0.52 -9.92
C LEU A 249 6.71 0.18 -9.58
N ARG A 250 7.67 0.47 -10.47
CA ARG A 250 9.11 0.21 -10.22
C ARG A 250 9.62 0.95 -8.99
N GLN A 251 9.18 2.19 -8.78
CA GLN A 251 9.54 2.96 -7.59
C GLN A 251 8.97 2.32 -6.31
N GLN A 252 7.70 1.91 -6.33
CA GLN A 252 7.07 1.23 -5.19
C GLN A 252 7.76 -0.10 -4.88
N PHE A 253 8.03 -0.93 -5.89
CA PHE A 253 8.77 -2.18 -5.73
C PHE A 253 10.17 -1.94 -5.14
N SER A 254 10.91 -0.97 -5.66
CA SER A 254 12.25 -0.64 -5.15
C SER A 254 12.21 -0.20 -3.68
N SER A 255 11.19 0.59 -3.30
CA SER A 255 10.99 0.99 -1.90
C SER A 255 10.69 -0.20 -0.99
N VAL A 256 9.86 -1.14 -1.44
CA VAL A 256 9.55 -2.37 -0.70
C VAL A 256 10.79 -3.24 -0.53
N VAL A 257 11.57 -3.45 -1.60
CA VAL A 257 12.82 -4.24 -1.55
C VAL A 257 13.80 -3.62 -0.55
N SER A 258 14.02 -2.30 -0.60
CA SER A 258 14.91 -1.59 0.34
C SER A 258 14.44 -1.73 1.80
N ARG A 259 13.12 -1.67 2.04
CA ARG A 259 12.55 -1.88 3.38
C ARG A 259 12.76 -3.32 3.86
N LEU A 260 12.63 -4.31 2.97
CA LEU A 260 12.89 -5.71 3.29
C LEU A 260 14.37 -5.98 3.59
N GLU A 261 15.29 -5.39 2.83
CA GLU A 261 16.73 -5.47 3.11
C GLU A 261 17.08 -4.89 4.48
N THR A 262 16.53 -3.72 4.80
CA THR A 262 16.71 -3.07 6.10
C THR A 262 16.17 -3.94 7.25
N LEU A 263 14.98 -4.53 7.06
CA LEU A 263 14.37 -5.44 8.02
C LEU A 263 15.24 -6.71 8.22
N ASN A 264 15.75 -7.28 7.13
CA ASN A 264 16.61 -8.45 7.16
C ASN A 264 17.93 -8.17 7.89
N GLN A 265 18.57 -7.02 7.61
CA GLN A 265 19.75 -6.56 8.34
C GLN A 265 19.47 -6.43 9.85
N THR A 266 18.31 -5.86 10.21
CA THR A 266 17.89 -5.73 11.61
C THR A 266 17.73 -7.09 12.28
N TYR A 267 17.09 -8.06 11.62
CA TYR A 267 16.96 -9.41 12.16
C TYR A 267 18.30 -10.14 12.29
N MET A 268 19.20 -9.99 11.31
CA MET A 268 20.54 -10.58 11.38
C MET A 268 21.34 -10.02 12.57
N GLN A 269 21.22 -8.73 12.85
CA GLN A 269 21.83 -8.11 14.05
C GLN A 269 21.23 -8.69 15.34
N GLN A 270 19.90 -8.81 15.43
CA GLN A 270 19.24 -9.41 16.60
C GLN A 270 19.63 -10.87 16.82
N ILE A 271 19.72 -11.67 15.75
CA ILE A 271 20.16 -13.07 15.82
C ILE A 271 21.61 -13.16 16.29
N SER A 272 22.49 -12.28 15.79
CA SER A 272 23.88 -12.22 16.23
C SER A 272 23.99 -11.89 17.72
N GLN A 273 23.26 -10.87 18.18
CA GLN A 273 23.24 -10.47 19.59
C GLN A 273 22.68 -11.57 20.50
N MET A 274 21.63 -12.26 20.05
CA MET A 274 21.08 -13.41 20.77
C MET A 274 22.09 -14.55 20.86
N SER A 275 22.81 -14.83 19.77
CA SER A 275 23.84 -15.87 19.72
C SER A 275 24.99 -15.56 20.69
N GLU A 276 25.45 -14.30 20.75
CA GLU A 276 26.47 -13.85 21.70
C GLU A 276 26.00 -13.97 23.16
N THR A 277 24.72 -13.64 23.41
CA THR A 277 24.12 -13.80 24.74
C THR A 277 24.05 -15.28 25.14
N ILE A 278 23.67 -16.17 24.21
CA ILE A 278 23.64 -17.62 24.45
C ILE A 278 25.05 -18.14 24.76
N GLN A 279 26.08 -17.72 24.02
CA GLN A 279 27.46 -18.12 24.28
C GLN A 279 27.94 -17.66 25.65
N THR A 280 27.62 -16.42 26.04
CA THR A 280 27.95 -15.89 27.37
C THR A 280 27.28 -16.72 28.47
N LEU A 281 25.99 -17.01 28.32
CA LEU A 281 25.24 -17.83 29.29
C LEU A 281 25.77 -19.27 29.36
N GLN A 282 26.22 -19.85 28.24
CA GLN A 282 26.86 -21.17 28.24
C GLN A 282 28.15 -21.16 29.05
N GLY A 283 28.98 -20.12 28.89
CA GLY A 283 30.20 -19.94 29.71
C GLY A 283 29.90 -19.82 31.21
N GLU A 284 28.87 -19.05 31.60
CA GLU A 284 28.46 -18.95 33.00
C GLU A 284 27.96 -20.29 33.56
N VAL A 285 27.28 -21.10 32.75
CA VAL A 285 26.83 -22.45 33.14
C VAL A 285 28.03 -23.38 33.36
N ASP A 286 29.05 -23.31 32.50
CA ASP A 286 30.27 -24.11 32.62
C ASP A 286 31.07 -23.73 33.89
N ASP A 287 31.21 -22.43 34.16
CA ASP A 287 31.85 -21.93 35.38
C ASP A 287 31.09 -22.40 36.64
N LEU A 288 29.77 -22.34 36.61
CA LEU A 288 28.94 -22.82 37.72
C LEU A 288 29.10 -24.34 37.92
N SER A 289 29.17 -25.11 36.83
CA SER A 289 29.44 -26.55 36.89
C SER A 289 30.79 -26.82 37.55
N HIS A 290 31.83 -26.06 37.19
CA HIS A 290 33.15 -26.20 37.80
C HIS A 290 33.13 -25.91 39.31
N VAL A 291 32.40 -24.88 39.75
CA VAL A 291 32.22 -24.55 41.17
C VAL A 291 31.47 -25.67 41.91
N ILE A 292 30.47 -26.28 41.28
CA ILE A 292 29.75 -27.42 41.85
C ILE A 292 30.70 -28.61 42.07
N ASP A 293 31.54 -28.92 41.07
CA ASP A 293 32.52 -30.00 41.15
C ASP A 293 33.58 -29.75 42.23
N GLN A 294 34.10 -28.52 42.32
CA GLN A 294 35.03 -28.12 43.38
C GLN A 294 34.40 -28.26 44.77
N ASN A 295 33.15 -27.83 44.94
CA ASN A 295 32.42 -28.02 46.19
C ASN A 295 32.27 -29.51 46.53
N HIS A 296 31.98 -30.35 45.53
CA HIS A 296 31.88 -31.80 45.73
C HIS A 296 33.22 -32.38 46.19
N GLN A 297 34.34 -31.99 45.55
CA GLN A 297 35.68 -32.40 45.96
C GLN A 297 36.04 -31.93 47.37
N LEU A 298 35.75 -30.68 47.72
CA LEU A 298 35.97 -30.15 49.07
C LEU A 298 35.14 -30.92 50.11
N HIS A 299 33.89 -31.25 49.80
CA HIS A 299 33.06 -32.09 50.66
C HIS A 299 33.65 -33.49 50.85
N GLN A 300 34.19 -34.07 49.79
CA GLN A 300 34.86 -35.38 49.85
C GLN A 300 36.16 -35.32 50.66
N GLN A 301 37.00 -34.31 50.45
CA GLN A 301 38.20 -34.07 51.26
C GLN A 301 37.88 -33.86 52.74
N MET A 302 36.81 -33.12 53.05
CA MET A 302 36.32 -32.95 54.42
C MET A 302 35.87 -34.29 55.02
N ALA A 303 35.17 -35.14 54.25
CA ALA A 303 34.78 -36.47 54.69
C ALA A 303 35.99 -37.38 54.95
N ASP A 304 36.99 -37.34 54.07
CA ASP A 304 38.23 -38.13 54.19
C ASP A 304 39.09 -37.67 55.37
N LEU A 305 39.22 -36.36 55.57
CA LEU A 305 39.86 -35.79 56.76
C LEU A 305 39.16 -36.24 58.03
N HIS A 306 37.83 -36.15 58.08
CA HIS A 306 37.04 -36.61 59.22
C HIS A 306 37.18 -38.13 59.48
N ASN A 307 37.35 -38.92 58.42
CA ASN A 307 37.53 -40.38 58.50
C ASN A 307 38.97 -40.82 58.78
N SER A 308 39.95 -39.92 58.63
CA SER A 308 41.36 -40.23 58.86
C SER A 308 41.65 -40.69 60.31
N ARG A 309 42.61 -41.61 60.47
CA ARG A 309 43.01 -42.15 61.79
C ARG A 309 43.45 -41.04 62.75
N SER A 310 44.21 -40.07 62.28
CA SER A 310 44.69 -38.93 63.08
C SER A 310 43.53 -38.04 63.55
N TRP A 311 42.55 -37.76 62.68
CA TRP A 311 41.36 -36.98 63.06
C TRP A 311 40.48 -37.74 64.05
N ARG A 312 40.23 -39.04 63.84
CA ARG A 312 39.42 -39.87 64.74
C ARG A 312 40.05 -40.06 66.13
N ILE A 313 41.38 -40.22 66.19
CA ILE A 313 42.12 -40.36 67.46
C ILE A 313 42.15 -39.03 68.22
N THR A 314 42.33 -37.91 67.52
CA THR A 314 42.37 -36.57 68.15
C THR A 314 40.98 -35.94 68.32
N GLN A 315 39.93 -36.52 67.73
CA GLN A 315 38.54 -36.06 67.83
C GLN A 315 38.09 -35.80 69.29
N PRO A 316 38.28 -36.71 70.27
CA PRO A 316 37.93 -36.43 71.66
C PRO A 316 38.76 -35.29 72.28
N LEU A 317 40.05 -35.20 71.95
CA LEU A 317 40.93 -34.12 72.46
C LEU A 317 40.57 -32.75 71.86
N ARG A 318 40.24 -32.69 70.58
CA ARG A 318 39.78 -31.47 69.89
C ARG A 318 38.38 -31.06 70.32
N TRP A 319 37.51 -32.03 70.56
CA TRP A 319 36.22 -31.75 71.17
C TRP A 319 36.40 -31.17 72.57
N LEU A 320 37.29 -31.74 73.40
CA LEU A 320 37.61 -31.21 74.74
C LEU A 320 38.24 -29.80 74.67
N SER A 321 39.15 -29.54 73.73
CA SER A 321 39.75 -28.22 73.55
C SER A 321 38.73 -27.18 73.09
N LEU A 322 37.84 -27.55 72.16
CA LEU A 322 36.72 -26.73 71.72
C LEU A 322 35.74 -26.48 72.88
N GLN A 323 35.42 -27.50 73.67
CA GLN A 323 34.57 -27.34 74.85
C GLN A 323 35.22 -26.39 75.88
N ARG A 324 36.55 -26.44 76.05
CA ARG A 324 37.30 -25.54 76.93
C ARG A 324 37.33 -24.10 76.40
N GLN A 325 37.52 -23.91 75.09
CA GLN A 325 37.49 -22.59 74.46
C GLN A 325 36.08 -21.97 74.54
N LEU A 326 35.04 -22.74 74.24
CA LEU A 326 33.64 -22.31 74.38
C LEU A 326 33.26 -22.05 75.84
N LEU A 327 33.80 -22.81 76.81
CA LEU A 327 33.66 -22.53 78.25
C LEU A 327 34.30 -21.19 78.65
N ARG A 328 35.44 -20.82 78.03
CA ARG A 328 36.11 -19.54 78.25
C ARG A 328 35.37 -18.36 77.60
N GLN A 329 34.80 -18.53 76.41
CA GLN A 329 34.13 -17.46 75.67
C GLN A 329 32.68 -17.22 76.15
N GLU A 330 31.90 -18.27 76.39
CA GLU A 330 30.46 -18.15 76.71
C GLU A 330 30.14 -18.30 78.21
N GLY A 331 31.10 -18.77 79.02
CA GLY A 331 30.95 -18.99 80.46
C GLY A 331 30.18 -20.25 80.85
N ALA A 332 30.48 -20.79 82.04
CA ALA A 332 29.92 -22.06 82.54
C ALA A 332 28.38 -22.05 82.67
N LYS A 333 27.79 -20.90 83.02
CA LYS A 333 26.35 -20.76 83.27
C LYS A 333 25.52 -20.92 81.99
N VAL A 334 25.99 -20.38 80.86
CA VAL A 334 25.31 -20.47 79.55
C VAL A 334 25.39 -21.91 79.01
N ARG A 335 26.55 -22.55 79.16
CA ARG A 335 26.78 -23.94 78.75
C ARG A 335 25.98 -24.95 79.57
N ALA A 336 25.88 -24.79 80.89
CA ALA A 336 25.03 -25.62 81.73
C ALA A 336 23.55 -25.51 81.29
N ARG A 337 23.09 -24.31 80.94
CA ARG A 337 21.74 -24.07 80.45
C ARG A 337 21.48 -24.70 79.08
N ARG A 338 22.44 -24.61 78.14
CA ARG A 338 22.36 -25.26 76.81
C ARG A 338 22.44 -26.79 76.91
N ALA A 339 23.29 -27.33 77.77
CA ALA A 339 23.40 -28.76 78.03
C ALA A 339 22.11 -29.30 78.66
N ALA A 340 21.57 -28.63 79.67
CA ALA A 340 20.28 -28.94 80.25
C ALA A 340 19.17 -28.92 79.19
N LYS A 341 19.14 -27.90 78.30
CA LYS A 341 18.18 -27.83 77.20
C LYS A 341 18.33 -28.99 76.20
N LYS A 342 19.55 -29.39 75.86
CA LYS A 342 19.83 -30.50 74.93
C LYS A 342 19.42 -31.87 75.52
N ILE A 343 19.68 -32.08 76.80
CA ILE A 343 19.25 -33.28 77.54
C ILE A 343 17.72 -33.31 77.63
N LEU A 344 17.09 -32.18 77.98
CA LEU A 344 15.63 -32.07 78.01
C LEU A 344 15.00 -32.37 76.65
N ARG A 345 15.57 -31.83 75.56
CA ARG A 345 15.04 -32.04 74.20
C ARG A 345 15.14 -33.51 73.78
N LYS A 346 16.27 -34.17 74.04
CA LYS A 346 16.43 -35.61 73.79
C LYS A 346 15.49 -36.45 74.67
N GLY A 347 15.37 -36.13 75.95
CA GLY A 347 14.45 -36.80 76.87
C GLY A 347 12.98 -36.66 76.45
N MET A 348 12.58 -35.46 76.02
CA MET A 348 11.23 -35.21 75.49
C MET A 348 10.98 -35.91 74.16
N ALA A 349 11.97 -35.98 73.25
CA ALA A 349 11.84 -36.71 71.99
C ALA A 349 11.69 -38.22 72.23
N LEU A 350 12.49 -38.81 73.12
CA LEU A 350 12.34 -40.21 73.54
C LEU A 350 10.99 -40.47 74.22
N SER A 351 10.54 -39.54 75.05
CA SER A 351 9.22 -39.60 75.69
C SER A 351 8.11 -39.56 74.65
N LEU A 352 8.20 -38.69 73.63
CA LEU A 352 7.25 -38.64 72.51
C LEU A 352 7.19 -39.97 71.75
N VAL A 353 8.34 -40.57 71.45
CA VAL A 353 8.42 -41.90 70.81
C VAL A 353 7.79 -42.99 71.69
N PHE A 354 8.05 -42.95 73.00
CA PHE A 354 7.44 -43.86 73.97
C PHE A 354 5.92 -43.71 74.07
N PHE A 355 5.41 -42.47 74.12
CA PHE A 355 3.98 -42.18 74.15
C PHE A 355 3.27 -42.47 72.82
N HIS A 356 4.00 -42.47 71.70
CA HIS A 356 3.46 -42.93 70.42
C HIS A 356 3.33 -44.47 70.38
N ARG A 357 4.26 -45.19 71.03
CA ARG A 357 4.26 -46.66 71.10
C ARG A 357 3.26 -47.25 72.10
N TYR A 358 2.88 -46.49 73.14
CA TYR A 358 1.90 -46.89 74.16
C TYR A 358 0.82 -45.82 74.38
N PRO A 359 -0.28 -45.81 73.59
CA PRO A 359 -1.26 -44.72 73.63
C PRO A 359 -2.09 -44.65 74.92
N LYS A 360 -2.29 -45.77 75.62
CA LYS A 360 -3.06 -45.80 76.89
C LYS A 360 -2.33 -45.10 78.05
N SER A 361 -0.99 -45.12 78.07
CA SER A 361 -0.19 -44.43 79.10
C SER A 361 -0.20 -42.91 78.94
N LYS A 362 -0.32 -42.41 77.70
CA LYS A 362 -0.50 -40.99 77.39
C LYS A 362 -1.79 -40.44 78.02
N VAL A 363 -2.90 -41.16 77.91
CA VAL A 363 -4.20 -40.76 78.48
C VAL A 363 -4.16 -40.75 80.01
N TYR A 364 -3.54 -41.77 80.62
CA TYR A 364 -3.38 -41.84 82.08
C TYR A 364 -2.49 -40.70 82.61
N LEU A 365 -1.35 -40.43 81.96
CA LEU A 365 -0.44 -39.35 82.33
C LEU A 365 -1.12 -37.97 82.21
N PHE A 366 -1.86 -37.71 81.14
CA PHE A 366 -2.61 -36.45 81.00
C PHE A 366 -3.73 -36.32 82.04
N LYS A 367 -4.34 -37.43 82.47
CA LYS A 367 -5.36 -37.44 83.54
C LYS A 367 -4.74 -37.10 84.91
N VAL A 368 -3.58 -37.69 85.23
CA VAL A 368 -2.83 -37.39 86.46
C VAL A 368 -2.30 -35.96 86.44
N LEU A 369 -1.68 -35.50 85.35
CA LEU A 369 -1.12 -34.16 85.20
C LEU A 369 -2.18 -33.05 85.23
N ARG A 370 -3.41 -33.32 84.77
CA ARG A 370 -4.55 -32.39 84.92
C ARG A 370 -5.05 -32.36 86.37
N LYS A 371 -5.07 -33.49 87.07
CA LYS A 371 -5.52 -33.58 88.48
C LYS A 371 -4.54 -32.92 89.45
N THR A 372 -3.24 -32.90 89.13
CA THR A 372 -2.19 -32.25 89.95
C THR A 372 -1.90 -30.81 89.52
N GLY A 373 -2.57 -30.27 88.50
CA GLY A 373 -2.36 -28.91 88.00
C GLY A 373 -1.03 -28.67 87.25
N CYS A 374 -0.16 -29.67 87.15
CA CYS A 374 1.17 -29.55 86.51
C CYS A 374 1.14 -29.55 84.97
N TYR A 375 -0.03 -29.74 84.36
CA TYR A 375 -0.22 -29.77 82.90
C TYR A 375 0.30 -28.49 82.20
N THR A 376 -0.04 -27.31 82.73
CA THR A 376 0.33 -26.02 82.12
C THR A 376 1.84 -25.77 82.18
N LEU A 377 2.49 -26.23 83.24
CA LEU A 377 3.93 -26.14 83.45
C LEU A 377 4.69 -27.01 82.42
N LEU A 378 4.23 -28.24 82.19
CA LEU A 378 4.81 -29.15 81.21
C LEU A 378 4.62 -28.64 79.77
N GLN A 379 3.45 -28.07 79.47
CA GLN A 379 3.14 -27.49 78.16
C GLN A 379 4.05 -26.28 77.82
N ARG A 380 4.25 -25.36 78.77
CA ARG A 380 5.19 -24.23 78.59
C ARG A 380 6.62 -24.71 78.37
N LEU A 381 7.03 -25.75 79.10
CA LEU A 381 8.35 -26.35 78.98
C LEU A 381 8.55 -27.01 77.60
N PHE A 382 7.54 -27.72 77.11
CA PHE A 382 7.54 -28.32 75.79
C PHE A 382 7.66 -27.28 74.67
N GLN A 383 6.82 -26.22 74.71
CA GLN A 383 6.87 -25.15 73.72
C GLN A 383 8.24 -24.44 73.71
N ARG A 384 8.81 -24.13 74.87
CA ARG A 384 10.09 -23.40 74.98
C ARG A 384 11.31 -24.21 74.54
N VAL A 385 11.20 -25.54 74.56
CA VAL A 385 12.31 -26.45 74.20
C VAL A 385 12.21 -26.95 72.75
N MET A 386 11.01 -27.18 72.21
CA MET A 386 10.83 -27.74 70.88
C MET A 386 10.63 -26.72 69.75
N LEU A 387 10.01 -25.55 70.01
CA LEU A 387 9.62 -24.56 68.98
C LEU A 387 10.66 -23.44 68.73
N VAL A 388 11.95 -23.72 68.84
CA VAL A 388 12.98 -22.75 68.42
C VAL A 388 13.56 -23.15 67.06
N GLN A 389 13.30 -22.27 66.08
CA GLN A 389 13.73 -22.19 64.68
C GLN A 389 13.20 -23.27 63.71
N SER A 390 11.98 -23.06 63.23
CA SER A 390 11.69 -23.21 61.81
C SER A 390 12.18 -21.92 61.14
N ASP A 391 13.38 -21.94 60.57
CA ASP A 391 13.82 -20.82 59.74
C ASP A 391 12.81 -20.68 58.58
N THR A 392 12.28 -19.48 58.50
CA THR A 392 11.32 -19.03 57.49
C THR A 392 12.04 -18.94 56.14
N MET A 393 12.34 -20.08 55.52
CA MET A 393 12.44 -20.19 54.06
C MET A 393 11.11 -20.74 53.54
N MET A 394 10.01 -20.02 53.80
CA MET A 394 8.93 -20.04 52.84
C MET A 394 9.34 -19.10 51.71
N MET A 395 9.84 -19.71 50.65
CA MET A 395 9.86 -19.15 49.30
C MET A 395 8.50 -18.48 49.08
N GLN A 396 8.45 -17.14 49.17
CA GLN A 396 7.27 -16.40 48.75
C GLN A 396 7.10 -16.72 47.26
N SER A 397 6.14 -17.58 46.92
CA SER A 397 5.72 -17.74 45.54
C SER A 397 5.10 -16.41 45.12
N ARG A 398 5.92 -15.50 44.56
CA ARG A 398 5.39 -14.37 43.82
C ARG A 398 4.68 -14.94 42.61
N ARG A 399 3.35 -15.00 42.66
CA ARG A 399 2.54 -15.13 41.46
C ARG A 399 2.75 -13.86 40.66
N TYR A 400 3.38 -13.98 39.50
CA TYR A 400 3.34 -12.95 38.49
C TYR A 400 1.95 -13.03 37.84
N ASP A 401 1.13 -12.00 38.02
CA ASP A 401 -0.04 -11.80 37.17
C ASP A 401 0.49 -11.39 35.78
N VAL A 402 0.40 -12.32 34.83
CA VAL A 402 0.71 -12.03 33.43
C VAL A 402 -0.49 -11.26 32.87
N GLY A 403 -0.30 -9.99 32.53
CA GLY A 403 -1.32 -9.18 31.87
C GLY A 403 -1.70 -9.80 30.53
N THR A 404 -2.94 -10.24 30.40
CA THR A 404 -3.44 -10.95 29.20
C THR A 404 -3.77 -10.02 28.03
N GLU A 405 -3.56 -8.72 28.18
CA GLU A 405 -4.01 -7.70 27.21
C GLU A 405 -3.15 -7.62 25.94
N GLU A 406 -1.91 -8.12 25.96
CA GLU A 406 -1.00 -8.08 24.80
C GLU A 406 -0.72 -9.46 24.15
N MET A 407 -1.39 -10.52 24.59
CA MET A 407 -1.10 -11.87 24.09
C MET A 407 -1.83 -12.16 22.76
N THR A 408 -1.08 -12.66 21.78
CA THR A 408 -1.66 -13.17 20.52
C THR A 408 -2.59 -14.36 20.77
N SER A 409 -3.58 -14.57 19.91
CA SER A 409 -4.61 -15.62 20.03
C SER A 409 -4.02 -17.02 20.23
N ARG A 410 -2.90 -17.33 19.57
CA ARG A 410 -2.17 -18.60 19.75
C ARG A 410 -1.55 -18.71 21.15
N ALA A 411 -0.92 -17.65 21.65
CA ALA A 411 -0.32 -17.62 22.99
C ALA A 411 -1.39 -17.75 24.10
N MET A 412 -2.57 -17.18 23.88
CA MET A 412 -3.71 -17.30 24.80
C MET A 412 -4.29 -18.73 24.84
N SER A 413 -4.31 -19.45 23.71
CA SER A 413 -4.73 -20.86 23.71
C SER A 413 -3.79 -21.75 24.53
N ILE A 414 -2.47 -21.57 24.38
CA ILE A 414 -1.45 -22.34 25.10
C ILE A 414 -1.49 -22.02 26.60
N TYR A 415 -1.70 -20.74 26.96
CA TYR A 415 -1.86 -20.34 28.36
C TYR A 415 -3.06 -21.03 29.03
N ASN A 416 -4.21 -21.09 28.35
CA ASN A 416 -5.40 -21.77 28.87
C ASN A 416 -5.23 -23.28 28.98
N GLU A 417 -4.54 -23.90 28.02
CA GLU A 417 -4.25 -25.34 28.04
C GLU A 417 -3.34 -25.73 29.22
N LEU A 418 -2.34 -24.91 29.54
CA LEU A 418 -1.46 -25.09 30.69
C LEU A 418 -2.15 -24.82 32.02
N LYS A 419 -3.07 -23.83 32.07
CA LYS A 419 -3.87 -23.54 33.27
C LYS A 419 -4.82 -24.68 33.63
N ASN A 420 -5.45 -25.30 32.62
CA ASN A 420 -6.36 -26.43 32.84
C ASN A 420 -5.62 -27.70 33.28
N LYS A 421 -4.41 -27.98 32.77
CA LYS A 421 -3.60 -29.12 33.22
C LYS A 421 -3.16 -29.05 34.69
N ASN A 422 -3.05 -27.86 35.27
CA ASN A 422 -2.67 -27.67 36.67
C ASN A 422 -3.86 -27.72 37.66
N THR A 423 -5.09 -27.88 37.19
CA THR A 423 -6.29 -28.01 38.05
C THR A 423 -6.81 -29.45 38.16
N GLU A 424 -6.19 -30.41 37.45
CA GLU A 424 -6.55 -31.85 37.48
C GLU A 424 -5.63 -32.73 38.36
N LYS A 425 -4.89 -32.15 39.31
CA LYS A 425 -4.17 -32.87 40.38
C LYS A 425 -4.51 -32.27 41.73
#